data_AF-A0A286G1Q9-F1
#
_entry.id   AF-A0A286G1Q9-F1
#
_cell.length_a   1.000
_cell.length_b   1.000
_cell.length_c   1.000
_cell.angle_alpha   90.00
_cell.angle_beta   90.00
_cell.angle_gamma   90.00
#
_symmetry.space_group_name_H-M   'P 1'
#
loop_
_entity.id
_entity.type
_entity.pdbx_description
1 polymer ?
#
loop_
_entity_poly.entity_id
_entity_poly.type
_entity_poly.pdbx_seq_one_letter_code
_entity_poly.pdbx_strand_id
1 'polypeptide(L)'
;MIAPRFAAVPCRAAALAVALVFIPAAVVLGTGPVAAQGSPAASSSGALAEALAVELGRPLTPPEGWALQQTVVDHLGKVRQARAAYVERLTVATGLAADTVESALPPLGRGTFSAPRDLRPAMAAGLGRPLAVAEEQAMAAAEADRIAALQPHRQALADRLAVLTGLAPERILPLLPGLGL
;
A
#
# COMPACT_ATOMS: atom_id res chain seq x y z
N MET A 1 23.37 46.52 17.05
CA MET A 1 22.10 46.29 17.79
C MET A 1 20.96 46.69 16.87
N ILE A 2 20.27 45.73 16.27
CA ILE A 2 19.22 45.94 15.25
C ILE A 2 17.91 45.46 15.86
N ALA A 3 16.95 46.38 16.02
CA ALA A 3 15.63 46.10 16.55
C ALA A 3 14.68 45.62 15.42
N PRO A 4 13.92 44.53 15.59
CA PRO A 4 12.92 44.11 14.61
C PRO A 4 11.62 44.93 14.78
N ARG A 5 11.13 45.48 13.66
CA ARG A 5 9.81 46.09 13.54
C ARG A 5 8.77 45.00 13.24
N PHE A 6 7.85 44.78 14.16
CA PHE A 6 6.65 43.98 13.95
C PHE A 6 5.63 44.78 13.15
N ALA A 7 5.22 44.26 11.99
CA ALA A 7 4.09 44.79 11.22
C ALA A 7 2.81 44.08 11.68
N ALA A 8 1.88 44.84 12.26
CA ALA A 8 0.55 44.37 12.63
C ALA A 8 -0.33 44.28 11.37
N VAL A 9 -0.91 43.11 11.13
CA VAL A 9 -1.91 42.90 10.05
C VAL A 9 -3.30 43.12 10.65
N PRO A 10 -4.13 44.02 10.09
CA PRO A 10 -5.46 44.29 10.61
C PRO A 10 -6.46 43.18 10.26
N CYS A 11 -7.12 42.65 11.29
CA CYS A 11 -8.31 41.82 11.19
C CYS A 11 -9.45 42.57 10.47
N ARG A 12 -9.92 42.05 9.35
CA ARG A 12 -11.23 42.39 8.77
C ARG A 12 -12.12 41.16 8.86
N ALA A 13 -12.90 41.08 9.93
CA ALA A 13 -14.04 40.18 10.01
C ALA A 13 -15.22 40.85 9.30
N ALA A 14 -15.45 40.46 8.05
CA ALA A 14 -16.64 40.81 7.32
C ALA A 14 -17.77 39.88 7.75
N ALA A 15 -18.81 40.48 8.36
CA ALA A 15 -20.10 39.86 8.53
C ALA A 15 -20.78 39.72 7.17
N LEU A 16 -21.18 38.50 6.79
CA LEU A 16 -22.21 38.31 5.78
C LEU A 16 -23.14 37.19 6.22
N ALA A 17 -24.39 37.57 6.48
CA ALA A 17 -25.52 36.69 6.70
C ALA A 17 -25.75 35.83 5.46
N VAL A 18 -25.88 34.52 5.64
CA VAL A 18 -26.40 33.61 4.62
C VAL A 18 -27.60 32.86 5.19
N ALA A 19 -28.65 32.92 4.39
CA ALA A 19 -30.01 32.48 4.63
C ALA A 19 -30.13 31.05 5.18
N LEU A 20 -30.96 30.94 6.22
CA LEU A 20 -31.61 29.71 6.65
C LEU A 20 -32.57 29.26 5.54
N VAL A 21 -32.17 28.24 4.77
CA VAL A 21 -33.10 27.47 3.93
C VAL A 21 -33.44 26.19 4.69
N PHE A 22 -34.66 26.16 5.20
CA PHE A 22 -35.24 25.03 5.93
C PHE A 22 -35.70 23.98 4.90
N ILE A 23 -34.92 22.91 4.75
CA ILE A 23 -35.31 21.73 3.96
C ILE A 23 -35.75 20.66 4.96
N PRO A 24 -37.03 20.24 5.01
CA PRO A 24 -37.42 19.08 5.79
C PRO A 24 -36.93 17.82 5.07
N ALA A 25 -35.80 17.27 5.53
CA ALA A 25 -35.32 15.96 5.11
C ALA A 25 -36.18 14.88 5.78
N ALA A 26 -37.04 14.24 4.99
CA ALA A 26 -37.64 12.97 5.34
C ALA A 26 -36.51 11.93 5.53
N VAL A 27 -36.17 11.63 6.78
CA VAL A 27 -35.25 10.55 7.14
C VAL A 27 -35.98 9.23 6.93
N VAL A 28 -35.85 8.69 5.71
CA VAL A 28 -36.11 7.28 5.45
C VAL A 28 -34.96 6.50 6.09
N LEU A 29 -35.25 5.89 7.24
CA LEU A 29 -34.43 4.84 7.87
C LEU A 29 -34.42 3.61 6.96
N GLY A 30 -33.68 3.70 5.86
CA GLY A 30 -33.27 2.54 5.07
C GLY A 30 -32.06 1.90 5.73
N THR A 31 -32.28 0.94 6.62
CA THR A 31 -31.25 -0.05 6.99
C THR A 31 -31.01 -0.95 5.78
N GLY A 32 -30.36 -0.42 4.75
CA GLY A 32 -29.78 -1.23 3.71
C GLY A 32 -28.64 -2.06 4.32
N PRO A 33 -28.51 -3.34 3.99
CA PRO A 33 -27.32 -4.09 4.35
C PRO A 33 -26.14 -3.35 3.73
N VAL A 34 -25.27 -2.80 4.58
CA VAL A 34 -23.93 -2.40 4.16
C VAL A 34 -23.31 -3.67 3.63
N ALA A 35 -23.32 -3.83 2.31
CA ALA A 35 -22.48 -4.79 1.64
C ALA A 35 -21.08 -4.48 2.17
N ALA A 36 -20.58 -5.34 3.05
CA ALA A 36 -19.22 -5.30 3.52
C ALA A 36 -18.38 -5.34 2.24
N GLN A 37 -17.95 -4.17 1.77
CA GLN A 37 -16.96 -4.07 0.74
C GLN A 37 -15.78 -4.84 1.30
N GLY A 38 -15.60 -6.07 0.84
CA GLY A 38 -14.58 -6.98 1.31
C GLY A 38 -13.27 -6.23 1.21
N SER A 39 -12.78 -5.76 2.36
CA SER A 39 -11.60 -4.91 2.38
C SER A 39 -10.50 -5.74 1.73
N PRO A 40 -9.75 -5.23 0.74
CA PRO A 40 -8.72 -6.00 0.06
C PRO A 40 -7.67 -6.55 1.04
N ALA A 41 -7.53 -5.93 2.22
CA ALA A 41 -6.75 -6.44 3.35
C ALA A 41 -7.30 -7.74 3.96
N ALA A 42 -8.61 -7.98 3.93
CA ALA A 42 -9.25 -9.21 4.40
C ALA A 42 -8.94 -10.40 3.46
N SER A 43 -8.85 -10.16 2.15
CA SER A 43 -8.52 -11.21 1.17
C SER A 43 -7.06 -11.63 1.22
N SER A 44 -6.13 -10.68 1.41
CA SER A 44 -4.70 -10.97 1.53
C SER A 44 -4.32 -11.59 2.87
N SER A 45 -4.93 -11.13 3.97
CA SER A 45 -4.76 -11.78 5.28
C SER A 45 -5.35 -13.18 5.31
N GLY A 46 -6.47 -13.44 4.61
CA GLY A 46 -7.06 -14.78 4.49
C GLY A 46 -6.13 -15.80 3.82
N ALA A 47 -5.54 -15.44 2.67
CA ALA A 47 -4.62 -16.34 1.96
C ALA A 47 -3.34 -16.63 2.77
N LEU A 48 -2.79 -15.62 3.46
CA LEU A 48 -1.65 -15.82 4.34
C LEU A 48 -2.01 -16.67 5.57
N ALA A 49 -3.20 -16.44 6.15
CA ALA A 49 -3.71 -17.23 7.28
C ALA A 49 -3.88 -18.71 6.90
N GLU A 50 -4.37 -18.98 5.69
CA GLU A 50 -4.49 -20.33 5.16
C GLU A 50 -3.12 -20.98 4.93
N ALA A 51 -2.18 -20.26 4.31
CA ALA A 51 -0.82 -20.76 4.12
C ALA A 51 -0.11 -21.06 5.46
N LEU A 52 -0.26 -20.18 6.45
CA LEU A 52 0.27 -20.40 7.80
C LEU A 52 -0.42 -21.59 8.49
N ALA A 53 -1.73 -21.75 8.32
CA ALA A 53 -2.46 -22.90 8.89
C ALA A 53 -1.98 -24.23 8.28
N VAL A 54 -1.68 -24.26 6.98
CA VAL A 54 -1.09 -25.42 6.30
C VAL A 54 0.30 -25.73 6.87
N GLU A 55 1.17 -24.73 7.02
CA GLU A 55 2.52 -24.92 7.58
C GLU A 55 2.50 -25.36 9.06
N LEU A 56 1.52 -24.89 9.83
CA LEU A 56 1.28 -25.27 11.23
C LEU A 56 0.63 -26.65 11.39
N GLY A 57 -0.03 -27.16 10.36
CA GLY A 57 -0.86 -28.37 10.45
C GLY A 57 -2.12 -28.20 11.32
N ARG A 58 -2.49 -26.96 11.67
CA ARG A 58 -3.69 -26.60 12.45
C ARG A 58 -4.21 -25.24 12.03
N PRO A 59 -5.52 -24.95 12.20
CA PRO A 59 -6.01 -23.60 12.03
C PRO A 59 -5.39 -22.63 13.05
N LEU A 60 -5.27 -21.37 12.66
CA LEU A 60 -4.93 -20.28 13.57
C LEU A 60 -6.07 -20.10 14.59
N THR A 61 -5.70 -19.88 15.84
CA THR A 61 -6.66 -19.52 16.88
C THR A 61 -7.19 -18.11 16.64
N PRO A 62 -8.38 -17.74 17.16
CA PRO A 62 -8.90 -16.38 17.05
C PRO A 62 -7.92 -15.26 17.45
N PRO A 63 -7.19 -15.34 18.59
CA PRO A 63 -6.22 -14.30 18.94
C PRO A 63 -5.03 -14.25 17.97
N GLU A 64 -4.53 -15.40 17.48
CA GLU A 64 -3.46 -15.45 16.47
C GLU A 64 -3.93 -14.81 15.15
N GLY A 65 -5.15 -15.11 14.71
CA GLY A 65 -5.74 -14.53 13.50
C GLY A 65 -5.91 -13.01 13.57
N TRP A 66 -6.34 -12.49 14.72
CA TRP A 66 -6.44 -11.04 14.93
C TRP A 66 -5.07 -10.35 14.94
N ALA A 67 -4.09 -10.95 15.64
CA ALA A 67 -2.72 -10.42 15.67
C ALA A 67 -2.04 -10.46 14.29
N LEU A 68 -2.27 -11.52 13.52
CA LEU A 68 -1.86 -11.64 12.12
C LEU A 68 -2.45 -10.49 11.29
N GLN A 69 -3.76 -10.27 11.37
CA GLN A 69 -4.43 -9.23 10.61
C GLN A 69 -3.88 -7.83 10.93
N GLN A 70 -3.71 -7.49 12.22
CA GLN A 70 -3.09 -6.23 12.64
C GLN A 70 -1.69 -6.06 12.06
N THR A 71 -0.86 -7.10 12.19
CA THR A 71 0.52 -7.09 11.70
C THR A 71 0.57 -6.88 10.19
N VAL A 72 -0.32 -7.52 9.43
CA VAL A 72 -0.44 -7.35 7.97
C VAL A 72 -0.88 -5.94 7.61
N VAL A 73 -1.87 -5.37 8.30
CA VAL A 73 -2.38 -4.01 8.03
C VAL A 73 -1.29 -2.96 8.24
N ASP A 74 -0.58 -3.03 9.38
CA ASP A 74 0.55 -2.13 9.67
C ASP A 74 1.62 -2.24 8.58
N HIS A 75 1.87 -3.46 8.11
CA HIS A 75 2.86 -3.73 7.10
C HIS A 75 2.48 -3.19 5.71
N LEU A 76 1.22 -3.36 5.31
CA LEU A 76 0.71 -2.84 4.05
C LEU A 76 0.84 -1.31 3.97
N GLY A 77 0.79 -0.60 5.09
CA GLY A 77 1.09 0.84 5.15
C GLY A 77 2.52 1.15 4.68
N LYS A 78 3.52 0.40 5.17
CA LYS A 78 4.93 0.53 4.75
C LYS A 78 5.13 0.19 3.27
N VAL A 79 4.50 -0.89 2.81
CA VAL A 79 4.57 -1.31 1.40
C VAL A 79 3.97 -0.26 0.47
N ARG A 80 2.84 0.36 0.84
CA ARG A 80 2.24 1.46 0.07
C ARG A 80 3.19 2.64 -0.06
N GLN A 81 3.88 3.01 1.02
CA GLN A 81 4.86 4.10 1.00
C GLN A 81 6.04 3.78 0.07
N ALA A 82 6.61 2.58 0.16
CA ALA A 82 7.70 2.15 -0.72
C ALA A 82 7.25 2.07 -2.18
N ARG A 83 6.03 1.59 -2.45
CA ARG A 83 5.43 1.55 -3.78
C ARG A 83 5.25 2.96 -4.35
N ALA A 84 4.76 3.92 -3.56
CA ALA A 84 4.61 5.31 -4.01
C ALA A 84 5.97 5.93 -4.40
N ALA A 85 7.01 5.73 -3.59
CA ALA A 85 8.36 6.19 -3.91
C ALA A 85 8.93 5.52 -5.15
N TYR A 86 8.64 4.24 -5.36
CA TYR A 86 9.03 3.51 -6.57
C TYR A 86 8.33 4.06 -7.82
N VAL A 87 7.00 4.29 -7.74
CA VAL A 87 6.22 4.91 -8.82
C VAL A 87 6.77 6.28 -9.17
N GLU A 88 7.04 7.14 -8.18
CA GLU A 88 7.61 8.47 -8.40
C GLU A 88 8.94 8.39 -9.17
N ARG A 89 9.86 7.52 -8.77
CA ARG A 89 11.13 7.33 -9.47
C ARG A 89 10.95 6.84 -10.90
N LEU A 90 10.04 5.91 -11.13
CA LEU A 90 9.72 5.42 -12.48
C LEU A 90 9.12 6.52 -13.36
N THR A 91 8.23 7.35 -12.80
CA THR A 91 7.66 8.49 -13.54
C THR A 91 8.74 9.51 -13.92
N VAL A 92 9.70 9.78 -13.04
CA VAL A 92 10.84 10.67 -13.34
C VAL A 92 11.76 10.05 -14.40
N ALA A 93 12.02 8.75 -14.31
CA ALA A 93 12.92 8.05 -15.23
C ALA A 93 12.35 7.90 -16.65
N THR A 94 11.04 7.67 -16.78
CA THR A 94 10.38 7.36 -18.06
C THR A 94 9.58 8.54 -18.63
N GLY A 95 9.26 9.55 -17.81
CA GLY A 95 8.36 10.64 -18.19
C GLY A 95 6.89 10.22 -18.30
N LEU A 96 6.54 8.99 -17.95
CA LEU A 96 5.16 8.50 -17.94
C LEU A 96 4.34 9.14 -16.81
N ALA A 97 3.03 9.26 -17.02
CA ALA A 97 2.11 9.66 -15.96
C ALA A 97 2.07 8.61 -14.84
N ALA A 98 1.92 9.07 -13.59
CA ALA A 98 1.86 8.20 -12.42
C ALA A 98 0.78 7.12 -12.53
N ASP A 99 -0.41 7.48 -13.04
CA ASP A 99 -1.51 6.53 -13.23
C ASP A 99 -1.14 5.39 -14.19
N THR A 100 -0.39 5.69 -15.25
CA THR A 100 0.10 4.69 -16.22
C THR A 100 1.08 3.74 -15.55
N VAL A 101 2.05 4.27 -14.80
CA VAL A 101 3.01 3.47 -14.04
C VAL A 101 2.31 2.60 -13.00
N GLU A 102 1.38 3.18 -12.24
CA GLU A 102 0.66 2.47 -11.18
C GLU A 102 -0.22 1.35 -11.74
N SER A 103 -0.84 1.55 -12.91
CA SER A 103 -1.64 0.55 -13.61
C SER A 103 -0.84 -0.67 -14.07
N ALA A 104 0.47 -0.49 -14.33
CA ALA A 104 1.36 -1.58 -14.72
C ALA A 104 1.82 -2.42 -13.52
N LEU A 105 1.78 -1.84 -12.32
CA LEU A 105 2.16 -2.52 -11.09
C LEU A 105 1.04 -3.45 -10.61
N PRO A 106 1.36 -4.65 -10.11
CA PRO A 106 0.37 -5.53 -9.54
C PRO A 106 -0.33 -4.86 -8.34
N PRO A 107 -1.66 -5.04 -8.19
CA PRO A 107 -2.39 -4.47 -7.07
C PRO A 107 -1.92 -5.09 -5.75
N LEU A 108 -1.74 -4.25 -4.72
CA LEU A 108 -1.40 -4.72 -3.39
C LEU A 108 -2.56 -5.55 -2.80
N GLY A 109 -2.23 -6.71 -2.23
CA GLY A 109 -3.15 -7.51 -1.44
C GLY A 109 -4.25 -8.25 -2.21
N ARG A 110 -4.24 -8.24 -3.56
CA ARG A 110 -5.05 -9.16 -4.37
C ARG A 110 -4.16 -10.32 -4.85
N GLY A 111 -4.22 -11.45 -4.14
CA GLY A 111 -3.58 -12.70 -4.58
C GLY A 111 -4.04 -13.09 -5.99
N THR A 112 -3.31 -13.85 -6.79
CA THR A 112 -2.29 -14.88 -6.57
C THR A 112 -0.87 -14.36 -6.35
N PHE A 113 0.00 -15.23 -5.82
CA PHE A 113 1.46 -15.08 -5.71
C PHE A 113 2.10 -14.72 -7.06
N SER A 114 1.92 -13.49 -7.52
CA SER A 114 2.49 -13.04 -8.77
C SER A 114 3.95 -12.74 -8.49
N ALA A 115 4.80 -13.64 -8.99
CA ALA A 115 6.22 -13.41 -9.17
C ALA A 115 6.48 -12.00 -9.74
N PRO A 116 7.65 -11.39 -9.49
CA PRO A 116 8.00 -10.08 -10.03
C PRO A 116 7.70 -10.07 -11.54
N ARG A 117 6.68 -9.29 -11.92
CA ARG A 117 6.27 -9.15 -13.30
C ARG A 117 7.27 -8.21 -13.95
N ASP A 118 7.92 -8.65 -15.01
CA ASP A 118 8.74 -7.78 -15.82
C ASP A 118 7.89 -6.57 -16.28
N LEU A 119 8.24 -5.38 -15.78
CA LEU A 119 7.51 -4.15 -16.07
C LEU A 119 7.91 -3.54 -17.41
N ARG A 120 9.03 -3.98 -18.00
CA ARG A 120 9.57 -3.41 -19.24
C ARG A 120 8.55 -3.42 -20.40
N PRO A 121 7.80 -4.50 -20.67
CA PRO A 121 6.81 -4.51 -21.74
C PRO A 121 5.67 -3.52 -21.50
N ALA A 122 5.22 -3.39 -20.25
CA ALA A 122 4.14 -2.47 -19.89
C ALA A 122 4.59 -1.00 -20.01
N MET A 123 5.82 -0.69 -19.60
CA MET A 123 6.39 0.65 -19.75
C MET A 123 6.61 1.01 -21.22
N ALA A 124 7.16 0.09 -22.02
CA ALA A 124 7.34 0.29 -23.46
C ALA A 124 6.00 0.51 -24.18
N ALA A 125 4.96 -0.23 -23.80
CA ALA A 125 3.61 -0.01 -24.32
C ALA A 125 3.06 1.38 -23.94
N GLY A 126 3.27 1.83 -22.70
CA GLY A 126 2.88 3.17 -22.25
C GLY A 126 3.62 4.30 -22.96
N LEU A 127 4.88 4.08 -23.33
CA LEU A 127 5.70 5.04 -24.09
C LEU A 127 5.40 5.05 -25.59
N GLY A 128 4.77 3.99 -26.11
CA GLY A 128 4.58 3.80 -27.55
C GLY A 128 5.89 3.55 -28.33
N ARG A 129 6.98 3.22 -27.63
CA ARG A 129 8.30 2.94 -28.18
C ARG A 129 9.08 1.99 -27.26
N PRO A 130 10.13 1.30 -27.75
CA PRO A 130 11.04 0.58 -26.87
C PRO A 130 11.70 1.52 -25.84
N LEU A 131 12.01 0.96 -24.67
CA LEU A 131 12.77 1.64 -23.63
C LEU A 131 14.19 1.92 -24.11
N ALA A 132 14.70 3.10 -23.83
CA ALA A 132 16.10 3.42 -24.00
C ALA A 132 16.92 2.74 -22.91
N VAL A 133 18.20 2.46 -23.19
CA VAL A 133 19.11 1.80 -22.24
C VAL A 133 19.19 2.55 -20.90
N ALA A 134 19.18 3.88 -20.93
CA ALA A 134 19.18 4.70 -19.71
C ALA A 134 17.89 4.54 -18.88
N GLU A 135 16.73 4.39 -19.53
CA GLU A 135 15.45 4.15 -18.86
C GLU A 135 15.44 2.76 -18.23
N GLU A 136 15.92 1.73 -18.94
CA GLU A 136 16.05 0.38 -18.39
C GLU A 136 16.98 0.32 -17.17
N GLN A 137 18.12 1.02 -17.23
CA GLN A 137 19.06 1.12 -16.10
C GLN A 137 18.42 1.84 -14.90
N ALA A 138 17.70 2.94 -15.15
CA ALA A 138 16.99 3.66 -14.10
C ALA A 138 15.87 2.82 -13.47
N MET A 139 15.14 2.03 -14.27
CA MET A 139 14.14 1.08 -13.78
C MET A 139 14.78 0.00 -12.90
N ALA A 140 15.91 -0.58 -13.34
CA ALA A 140 16.62 -1.60 -12.56
C ALA A 140 17.14 -1.03 -11.23
N ALA A 141 17.67 0.19 -11.23
CA ALA A 141 18.12 0.87 -10.01
C ALA A 141 16.94 1.16 -9.06
N ALA A 142 15.82 1.65 -9.59
CA ALA A 142 14.62 1.91 -8.80
C ALA A 142 14.06 0.63 -8.16
N GLU A 143 14.10 -0.50 -8.88
CA GLU A 143 13.67 -1.80 -8.36
C GLU A 143 14.63 -2.33 -7.28
N ALA A 144 15.94 -2.20 -7.48
CA ALA A 144 16.94 -2.56 -6.47
C ALA A 144 16.73 -1.76 -5.17
N ASP A 145 16.47 -0.46 -5.28
CA ASP A 145 16.20 0.40 -4.12
C ASP A 145 14.87 0.05 -3.45
N ARG A 146 13.83 -0.31 -4.22
CA ARG A 146 12.56 -0.80 -3.67
C ARG A 146 12.77 -2.09 -2.87
N ILE A 147 13.52 -3.05 -3.42
CA ILE A 147 13.85 -4.31 -2.75
C ILE A 147 14.63 -4.03 -1.46
N ALA A 148 15.66 -3.19 -1.52
CA ALA A 148 16.46 -2.83 -0.36
C ALA A 148 15.63 -2.14 0.73
N ALA A 149 14.69 -1.27 0.36
CA ALA A 149 13.79 -0.62 1.31
C ALA A 149 12.78 -1.59 1.96
N LEU A 150 12.31 -2.60 1.22
CA LEU A 150 11.33 -3.58 1.71
C LEU A 150 11.96 -4.74 2.47
N GLN A 151 13.22 -5.09 2.21
CA GLN A 151 13.90 -6.20 2.85
C GLN A 151 13.87 -6.18 4.40
N PRO A 152 14.21 -5.07 5.10
CA PRO A 152 14.14 -5.04 6.56
C PRO A 152 12.70 -5.20 7.08
N HIS A 153 11.73 -4.72 6.31
CA HIS A 153 10.31 -4.88 6.62
C HIS A 153 9.91 -6.35 6.49
N ARG A 154 10.26 -7.01 5.39
CA ARG A 154 9.97 -8.43 5.17
C ARG A 154 10.54 -9.31 6.28
N GLN A 155 11.77 -9.05 6.72
CA GLN A 155 12.36 -9.77 7.85
C GLN A 155 11.60 -9.53 9.15
N ALA A 156 11.32 -8.26 9.48
CA ALA A 156 10.58 -7.92 10.70
C ALA A 156 9.17 -8.52 10.73
N LEU A 157 8.51 -8.65 9.57
CA LEU A 157 7.23 -9.34 9.46
C LEU A 157 7.38 -10.83 9.73
N ALA A 158 8.37 -11.49 9.12
CA ALA A 158 8.64 -12.90 9.35
C ALA A 158 8.94 -13.19 10.82
N ASP A 159 9.76 -12.36 11.48
CA ASP A 159 10.12 -12.51 12.89
C ASP A 159 8.89 -12.37 13.81
N ARG A 160 8.01 -11.39 13.54
CA ARG A 160 6.76 -11.23 14.31
C ARG A 160 5.83 -12.42 14.13
N LEU A 161 5.69 -12.92 12.91
CA LEU A 161 4.88 -14.09 12.61
C LEU A 161 5.48 -15.36 13.23
N ALA A 162 6.81 -15.47 13.29
CA ALA A 162 7.51 -16.55 13.96
C ALA A 162 7.18 -16.59 15.46
N VAL A 163 7.20 -15.43 16.13
CA VAL A 163 6.78 -15.34 17.54
C VAL A 163 5.31 -15.70 17.73
N LEU A 164 4.43 -15.27 16.82
CA LEU A 164 2.99 -15.55 16.92
C LEU A 164 2.64 -17.01 16.68
N THR A 165 3.34 -17.69 15.77
CA THR A 165 2.97 -19.03 15.29
C THR A 165 3.89 -20.13 15.82
N GLY A 166 5.07 -19.78 16.33
CA GLY A 166 6.13 -20.72 16.67
C GLY A 166 6.86 -21.31 15.46
N LEU A 167 6.55 -20.86 14.23
CA LEU A 167 7.26 -21.28 13.03
C LEU A 167 8.61 -20.56 12.90
N ALA A 168 9.58 -21.24 12.29
CA ALA A 168 10.86 -20.63 11.97
C ALA A 168 10.70 -19.56 10.86
N PRO A 169 11.38 -18.39 10.94
CA PRO A 169 11.27 -17.33 9.93
C PRO A 169 11.50 -17.81 8.49
N GLU A 170 12.38 -18.80 8.30
CA GLU A 170 12.72 -19.37 6.99
C GLU A 170 11.54 -20.08 6.33
N ARG A 171 10.57 -20.60 7.11
CA ARG A 171 9.33 -21.17 6.57
C ARG A 171 8.29 -20.10 6.24
N ILE A 172 8.38 -18.93 6.88
CA ILE A 172 7.42 -17.84 6.70
C ILE A 172 7.83 -16.94 5.53
N LEU A 173 9.13 -16.64 5.39
CA LEU A 173 9.67 -15.76 4.34
C LEU A 173 9.21 -16.09 2.91
N PRO A 174 9.08 -17.35 2.48
CA PRO A 174 8.56 -17.70 1.15
C PRO A 174 7.07 -17.39 0.94
N LEU A 175 6.30 -17.22 2.03
CA LEU A 175 4.86 -16.94 1.98
C LEU A 175 4.57 -15.44 1.81
N LEU A 176 5.51 -14.58 2.21
CA LEU A 176 5.34 -13.13 2.23
C LEU A 176 5.25 -12.43 0.85
N PRO A 177 5.87 -12.94 -0.24
CA PRO A 177 5.77 -12.27 -1.54
C PRO A 177 4.36 -12.10 -2.08
N GLY A 178 3.42 -12.96 -1.68
CA GLY A 178 2.00 -12.80 -2.02
C GLY A 178 1.36 -11.51 -1.46
N LEU A 179 2.03 -10.83 -0.54
CA LEU A 179 1.62 -9.53 0.00
C LEU A 179 2.21 -8.33 -0.77
N GLY A 180 3.07 -8.58 -1.77
CA GLY A 180 3.82 -7.56 -2.50
C GLY A 180 5.20 -7.24 -1.89
N LEU A 181 5.86 -8.24 -1.27
CA LEU A 181 7.14 -8.14 -0.55
C LEU A 181 8.28 -8.97 -1.13
#